data_AF-A0A7S4HIK7-F1
#
_entry.id   AF-A0A7S4HIK7-F1
#
_cell.length_a   1.000
_cell.length_b   1.000
_cell.length_c   1.000
_cell.angle_alpha   90.00
_cell.angle_beta   90.00
_cell.angle_gamma   90.00
#
_symmetry.space_group_name_H-M   'P 1'
#
loop_
_entity.id
_entity.type
_entity.pdbx_description
1 polymer ?
#
loop_
_entity_poly.entity_id
_entity_poly.type
_entity_poly.pdbx_seq_one_letter_code
_entity_poly.pdbx_strand_id
1 'polypeptide(L)'
;RSHTIVVVGSKWNSLAELQDHSKRKSNLVEYYSVLQIAKHVRRSLQRGLQKDFKVRVVGHSVGAAIGLLVGMLLFEKGVHVSNVIGFGMPRVLSNEQVEQFSTTNFPVLQVDLFADPVSRLFPGFQRTGSRLVLLNGAHYCWLEAPKDTEIEPELPASEIDEDSLSQHEMVKYKASIEEKIGLSVAVQYHLRTHYL
;
A
#
# COMPACT_ATOMS: atom_id res chain seq x y z
N ARG A 1 22.86 9.96 4.30
CA ARG A 1 22.93 8.70 3.51
C ARG A 1 21.69 7.86 3.83
N SER A 2 21.29 6.93 2.95
CA SER A 2 20.06 6.14 3.16
C SER A 2 20.21 4.68 2.75
N HIS A 3 19.53 3.80 3.47
CA HIS A 3 19.24 2.43 3.03
C HIS A 3 17.86 2.41 2.38
N THR A 4 17.74 1.75 1.23
CA THR A 4 16.45 1.47 0.61
C THR A 4 16.18 -0.03 0.73
N ILE A 5 15.06 -0.35 1.37
CA ILE A 5 14.52 -1.69 1.49
C ILE A 5 13.40 -1.79 0.45
N VAL A 6 13.55 -2.68 -0.51
CA VAL A 6 12.53 -2.97 -1.51
C VAL A 6 11.89 -4.30 -1.16
N VAL A 7 10.58 -4.29 -0.92
CA VAL A 7 9.79 -5.50 -0.62
C VAL A 7 8.83 -5.73 -1.77
N VAL A 8 9.20 -6.66 -2.65
CA VAL A 8 8.33 -7.10 -3.75
C VAL A 8 7.63 -8.38 -3.31
N GLY A 9 6.30 -8.38 -3.38
CA GLY A 9 5.50 -9.55 -3.07
C GLY A 9 4.27 -9.53 -3.97
N SER A 10 4.33 -10.26 -5.07
CA SER A 10 3.18 -10.46 -5.93
C SER A 10 2.32 -11.59 -5.37
N LYS A 11 1.06 -11.28 -5.11
CA LYS A 11 0.00 -12.28 -4.88
C LYS A 11 -1.12 -12.02 -5.86
N TRP A 12 -1.88 -13.07 -6.15
CA TRP A 12 -3.00 -13.08 -7.09
C TRP A 12 -2.53 -12.90 -8.53
N ASN A 13 -1.85 -13.92 -9.02
CA ASN A 13 -1.46 -13.96 -10.44
C ASN A 13 -2.67 -14.27 -11.35
N SER A 14 -3.84 -14.55 -10.77
CA SER A 14 -5.10 -14.72 -11.46
C SER A 14 -6.27 -14.40 -10.53
N LEU A 15 -7.42 -14.06 -11.13
CA LEU A 15 -8.67 -13.88 -10.39
C LEU A 15 -9.07 -15.14 -9.62
N ALA A 16 -8.82 -16.33 -10.19
CA ALA A 16 -9.15 -17.60 -9.56
C ALA A 16 -8.40 -17.80 -8.23
N GLU A 17 -7.12 -17.43 -8.16
CA GLU A 17 -6.33 -17.49 -6.91
C GLU A 17 -6.92 -16.55 -5.85
N LEU A 18 -7.25 -15.31 -6.23
CA LEU A 18 -7.83 -14.32 -5.33
C LEU A 18 -9.17 -14.77 -4.77
N GLN A 19 -10.08 -15.24 -5.62
CA GLN A 19 -11.41 -15.69 -5.25
C GLN A 19 -11.39 -16.99 -4.43
N ASP A 20 -10.46 -17.91 -4.70
CA ASP A 20 -10.30 -19.12 -3.89
C ASP A 20 -9.82 -18.78 -2.48
N HIS A 21 -8.82 -17.91 -2.36
CA HIS A 21 -8.32 -17.49 -1.05
C HIS A 21 -9.40 -16.78 -0.22
N SER A 22 -10.20 -15.90 -0.84
CA SER A 22 -11.27 -15.17 -0.14
C SER A 22 -12.40 -16.07 0.34
N LYS A 23 -12.64 -17.22 -0.31
CA LYS A 23 -13.64 -18.21 0.15
C LYS A 23 -13.14 -19.03 1.34
N ARG A 24 -11.83 -19.28 1.42
CA ARG A 24 -11.24 -20.20 2.41
C ARG A 24 -11.07 -19.59 3.79
N LYS A 25 -10.92 -18.26 3.90
CA LYS A 25 -10.64 -17.58 5.18
C LYS A 25 -11.25 -16.19 5.21
N SER A 26 -11.87 -15.85 6.34
CA SER A 26 -12.41 -14.51 6.61
C SER A 26 -11.34 -13.45 6.83
N ASN A 27 -10.15 -13.83 7.31
CA ASN A 27 -9.03 -12.92 7.58
C ASN A 27 -7.83 -13.24 6.67
N LEU A 28 -7.74 -12.53 5.55
CA LEU A 28 -6.67 -12.74 4.57
C LEU A 28 -5.29 -12.24 5.06
N VAL A 29 -5.25 -11.25 5.96
CA VAL A 29 -3.99 -10.77 6.56
C VAL A 29 -3.33 -11.85 7.39
N GLU A 30 -4.11 -12.57 8.21
CA GLU A 30 -3.65 -13.74 8.95
C GLU A 30 -3.32 -14.90 8.02
N TYR A 31 -4.15 -15.14 7.01
CA TYR A 31 -3.92 -16.21 6.03
C TYR A 31 -2.58 -16.07 5.32
N TYR A 32 -2.22 -14.87 4.87
CA TYR A 32 -0.91 -14.62 4.24
C TYR A 32 0.23 -14.47 5.26
N SER A 33 -0.07 -14.54 6.56
CA SER A 33 0.93 -14.40 7.64
C SER A 33 1.79 -13.13 7.50
N VAL A 34 1.18 -12.04 7.02
CA VAL A 34 1.88 -10.78 6.63
C VAL A 34 2.76 -10.28 7.77
N LEU A 35 2.24 -10.28 9.00
CA LEU A 35 2.99 -9.86 10.19
C LEU A 35 4.19 -10.78 10.50
N GLN A 36 4.03 -12.09 10.35
CA GLN A 36 5.14 -13.03 10.61
C GLN A 36 6.24 -12.88 9.58
N ILE A 37 5.88 -12.67 8.31
CA ILE A 37 6.84 -12.36 7.24
C ILE A 37 7.55 -11.04 7.56
N ALA A 38 6.83 -9.99 7.94
CA ALA A 38 7.45 -8.71 8.32
C ALA A 38 8.44 -8.85 9.50
N LYS A 39 8.08 -9.62 10.55
CA LYS A 39 8.97 -9.94 11.67
C LYS A 39 10.22 -10.71 11.22
N HIS A 40 10.08 -11.62 10.26
CA HIS A 40 11.20 -12.35 9.68
C HIS A 40 12.12 -11.41 8.88
N VAL A 41 11.57 -10.63 7.95
CA VAL A 41 12.32 -9.64 7.14
C VAL A 41 13.10 -8.68 8.04
N ARG A 42 12.44 -8.10 9.06
CA ARG A 42 13.09 -7.21 10.03
C ARG A 42 14.28 -7.88 10.72
N ARG A 43 14.14 -9.14 11.16
CA ARG A 43 15.25 -9.90 11.80
C ARG A 43 16.43 -10.06 10.84
N SER A 44 16.17 -10.39 9.59
CA SER A 44 17.21 -10.53 8.56
C SER A 44 17.94 -9.22 8.26
N LEU A 45 17.26 -8.08 8.42
CA LEU A 45 17.86 -6.75 8.22
C LEU A 45 18.77 -6.29 9.38
N GLN A 46 18.64 -6.87 10.59
CA GLN A 46 19.31 -6.34 11.80
C GLN A 46 20.83 -6.21 11.68
N ARG A 47 21.47 -7.06 10.88
CA ARG A 47 22.94 -7.03 10.70
C ARG A 47 23.42 -6.07 9.62
N GLY A 48 22.53 -5.66 8.70
CA GLY A 48 22.89 -4.85 7.53
C GLY A 48 22.58 -3.35 7.66
N LEU A 49 21.75 -2.96 8.63
CA LEU A 49 21.35 -1.57 8.80
C LEU A 49 22.39 -0.77 9.59
N GLN A 50 22.91 0.29 8.98
CA GLN A 50 23.79 1.25 9.64
C GLN A 50 22.98 2.26 10.43
N LYS A 51 23.37 2.53 11.68
CA LYS A 51 22.61 3.36 12.63
C LYS A 51 22.40 4.80 12.15
N ASP A 52 23.37 5.36 11.43
CA ASP A 52 23.35 6.75 10.97
C ASP A 52 22.66 6.93 9.60
N PHE A 53 22.11 5.86 9.04
CA PHE A 53 21.43 5.89 7.75
C PHE A 53 19.92 5.97 7.94
N LYS A 54 19.29 6.85 7.17
CA LYS A 54 17.83 6.85 7.06
C LYS A 54 17.37 5.62 6.30
N VAL A 55 16.32 4.98 6.75
CA VAL A 55 15.70 3.85 6.06
C VAL A 55 14.54 4.34 5.21
N ARG A 56 14.48 3.87 3.97
CA ARG A 56 13.34 4.00 3.08
C ARG A 56 12.77 2.61 2.83
N VAL A 57 11.46 2.43 2.93
CA VAL A 57 10.82 1.19 2.54
C VAL A 57 9.92 1.43 1.34
N VAL A 58 10.04 0.60 0.32
CA VAL A 58 9.17 0.64 -0.86
C VAL A 58 8.62 -0.76 -1.10
N GLY A 59 7.34 -0.87 -1.38
CA GLY A 59 6.75 -2.15 -1.77
C GLY A 59 5.52 -2.01 -2.67
N HIS A 60 5.11 -3.14 -3.23
CA HIS A 60 3.94 -3.25 -4.12
C HIS A 60 3.06 -4.40 -3.66
N SER A 61 1.75 -4.26 -3.84
CA SER A 61 0.77 -5.32 -3.54
C SER A 61 0.90 -5.78 -2.08
N VAL A 62 0.88 -7.08 -1.82
CA VAL A 62 1.17 -7.66 -0.49
C VAL A 62 2.57 -7.31 0.01
N GLY A 63 3.54 -7.12 -0.89
CA GLY A 63 4.86 -6.61 -0.54
C GLY A 63 4.83 -5.20 0.08
N ALA A 64 3.91 -4.33 -0.36
CA ALA A 64 3.70 -3.02 0.25
C ALA A 64 3.22 -3.14 1.69
N ALA A 65 2.25 -4.03 1.94
CA ALA A 65 1.75 -4.31 3.28
C ALA A 65 2.84 -4.87 4.21
N ILE A 66 3.66 -5.81 3.72
CA ILE A 66 4.82 -6.31 4.46
C ILE A 66 5.81 -5.17 4.72
N GLY A 67 6.10 -4.34 3.72
CA GLY A 67 6.99 -3.19 3.82
C GLY A 67 6.54 -2.18 4.87
N LEU A 68 5.24 -1.89 4.96
CA LEU A 68 4.65 -1.07 6.01
C LEU A 68 4.95 -1.62 7.40
N LEU A 69 4.64 -2.90 7.64
CA LEU A 69 4.90 -3.53 8.93
C LEU A 69 6.40 -3.64 9.25
N VAL A 70 7.25 -3.86 8.24
CA VAL A 70 8.71 -3.81 8.43
C VAL A 70 9.15 -2.41 8.87
N GLY A 71 8.65 -1.37 8.20
CA GLY A 71 8.91 0.02 8.54
C GLY A 71 8.52 0.33 9.99
N MET A 72 7.32 -0.06 10.41
CA MET A 72 6.88 0.07 11.81
C MET A 72 7.84 -0.58 12.79
N LEU A 73 8.13 -1.86 12.58
CA LEU A 73 8.94 -2.63 13.52
C LEU A 73 10.38 -2.12 13.60
N LEU A 74 10.87 -1.45 12.56
CA LEU A 74 12.16 -0.75 12.57
C LEU A 74 12.05 0.56 13.36
N PHE A 75 10.98 1.32 13.13
CA PHE A 75 10.71 2.57 13.85
C PHE A 75 10.58 2.37 15.36
N GLU A 76 9.83 1.34 15.79
CA GLU A 76 9.72 0.93 17.20
C GLU A 76 11.08 0.55 17.84
N LYS A 77 12.08 0.21 17.03
CA LYS A 77 13.45 -0.09 17.47
C LYS A 77 14.38 1.13 17.40
N GLY A 78 13.85 2.32 17.14
CA GLY A 78 14.61 3.57 17.06
C GLY A 78 15.36 3.76 15.75
N VAL A 79 15.05 2.96 14.71
CA VAL A 79 15.62 3.18 13.37
C VAL A 79 14.94 4.39 12.73
N HIS A 80 15.73 5.28 12.13
CA HIS A 80 15.22 6.46 11.45
C HIS A 80 14.56 6.08 10.11
N VAL A 81 13.28 5.74 10.14
CA VAL A 81 12.48 5.50 8.92
C VAL A 81 12.04 6.84 8.34
N SER A 82 12.55 7.15 7.15
CA SER A 82 12.28 8.40 6.44
C SER A 82 10.97 8.40 5.67
N ASN A 83 10.62 7.27 5.04
CA ASN A 83 9.30 7.03 4.49
C ASN A 83 9.06 5.53 4.28
N VAL A 84 7.78 5.18 4.17
CA VAL A 84 7.28 3.96 3.56
C VAL A 84 6.42 4.35 2.36
N ILE A 85 6.72 3.81 1.18
CA ILE A 85 5.93 4.00 -0.04
C ILE A 85 5.33 2.65 -0.46
N GLY A 86 4.00 2.56 -0.49
CA GLY A 86 3.28 1.37 -0.92
C GLY A 86 2.49 1.61 -2.19
N PHE A 87 2.71 0.80 -3.23
CA PHE A 87 1.93 0.83 -4.48
C PHE A 87 0.84 -0.25 -4.45
N GLY A 88 -0.42 0.10 -4.69
CA GLY A 88 -1.54 -0.84 -4.69
C GLY A 88 -1.65 -1.62 -3.38
N MET A 89 -1.35 -0.98 -2.26
CA MET A 89 -1.26 -1.66 -0.96
C MET A 89 -2.67 -2.02 -0.46
N PRO A 90 -2.99 -3.31 -0.21
CA PRO A 90 -4.27 -3.68 0.38
C PRO A 90 -4.38 -3.18 1.83
N ARG A 91 -5.61 -3.15 2.37
CA ARG A 91 -5.86 -2.75 3.76
C ARG A 91 -5.35 -3.82 4.72
N VAL A 92 -4.42 -3.51 5.62
CA VAL A 92 -3.78 -4.56 6.45
C VAL A 92 -3.67 -4.24 7.93
N LEU A 93 -4.12 -3.06 8.35
CA LEU A 93 -3.99 -2.63 9.73
C LEU A 93 -5.24 -2.91 10.54
N SER A 94 -5.09 -3.42 11.76
CA SER A 94 -6.17 -3.39 12.74
C SER A 94 -6.39 -1.97 13.27
N ASN A 95 -7.54 -1.74 13.92
CA ASN A 95 -7.83 -0.45 14.57
C ASN A 95 -6.76 -0.06 15.59
N GLU A 96 -6.27 -1.03 16.38
CA GLU A 96 -5.20 -0.83 17.37
C GLU A 96 -3.90 -0.37 16.69
N GLN A 97 -3.55 -0.96 15.54
CA GLN A 97 -2.37 -0.55 14.79
C GLN A 97 -2.53 0.88 14.26
N VAL A 98 -3.69 1.23 13.70
CA VAL A 98 -3.96 2.60 13.20
C VAL A 98 -3.86 3.64 14.31
N GLU A 99 -4.37 3.35 15.49
CA GLU A 99 -4.24 4.24 16.66
C GLU A 99 -2.76 4.45 17.04
N GLN A 100 -1.97 3.37 17.08
CA GLN A 100 -0.53 3.43 17.30
C GLN A 100 0.20 4.29 16.24
N PHE A 101 -0.21 4.21 14.98
CA PHE A 101 0.37 5.04 13.91
C PHE A 101 0.03 6.52 14.04
N SER A 102 -1.22 6.82 14.40
CA SER A 102 -1.72 8.18 14.46
C SER A 102 -0.99 9.02 15.51
N THR A 103 -0.53 8.38 16.58
CA THR A 103 0.23 9.04 17.66
C THR A 103 1.72 9.25 17.34
N THR A 104 2.28 8.55 16.36
CA THR A 104 3.74 8.51 16.12
C THR A 104 4.21 9.34 14.92
N ASN A 105 3.30 9.96 14.17
CA ASN A 105 3.59 10.71 12.93
C ASN A 105 4.47 9.91 11.94
N PHE A 106 4.17 8.61 11.81
CA PHE A 106 4.95 7.70 11.00
C PHE A 106 4.74 7.96 9.49
N PRO A 107 5.80 8.21 8.70
CA PRO A 107 5.66 8.70 7.33
C PRO A 107 5.31 7.60 6.34
N VAL A 108 4.03 7.50 5.97
CA VAL A 108 3.52 6.54 4.98
C VAL A 108 2.90 7.28 3.80
N LEU A 109 3.27 6.88 2.58
CA LEU A 109 2.64 7.27 1.33
C LEU A 109 2.08 6.02 0.64
N GLN A 110 0.80 6.06 0.34
CA GLN A 110 0.10 5.04 -0.43
C GLN A 110 -0.16 5.56 -1.83
N VAL A 111 0.33 4.87 -2.84
CA VAL A 111 0.12 5.20 -4.25
C VAL A 111 -0.84 4.20 -4.81
N ASP A 112 -2.00 4.66 -5.26
CA ASP A 112 -3.05 3.81 -5.84
C ASP A 112 -3.33 4.26 -7.27
N LEU A 113 -3.48 3.31 -8.19
CA LEU A 113 -4.20 3.54 -9.44
C LEU A 113 -5.69 3.47 -9.13
N PHE A 114 -6.49 4.42 -9.64
CA PHE A 114 -7.93 4.38 -9.38
C PHE A 114 -8.59 3.08 -9.85
N ALA A 115 -8.16 2.58 -11.02
CA ALA A 115 -8.70 1.36 -11.61
C ALA A 115 -8.19 0.07 -10.95
N ASP A 116 -7.22 0.14 -10.02
CA ASP A 116 -6.69 -1.02 -9.32
C ASP A 116 -7.54 -1.34 -8.07
N PRO A 117 -8.22 -2.51 -8.05
CA PRO A 117 -9.13 -2.87 -6.97
C PRO A 117 -8.41 -3.34 -5.70
N VAL A 118 -7.13 -3.71 -5.76
CA VAL A 118 -6.44 -4.40 -4.66
C VAL A 118 -6.34 -3.53 -3.41
N SER A 119 -6.20 -2.22 -3.60
CA SER A 119 -6.16 -1.24 -2.51
C SER A 119 -7.45 -1.21 -1.65
N ARG A 120 -8.55 -1.78 -2.15
CA ARG A 120 -9.86 -1.87 -1.51
C ARG A 120 -10.17 -3.25 -0.92
N LEU A 121 -9.28 -4.23 -1.11
CA LEU A 121 -9.42 -5.56 -0.55
C LEU A 121 -9.23 -5.56 0.98
N PHE A 122 -9.68 -6.67 1.58
CA PHE A 122 -9.59 -7.00 3.01
C PHE A 122 -10.54 -6.15 3.88
N PRO A 123 -11.86 -6.40 3.75
CA PRO A 123 -12.85 -5.68 4.53
C PRO A 123 -12.63 -5.84 6.04
N GLY A 124 -12.83 -4.77 6.79
CA GLY A 124 -12.59 -4.71 8.24
C GLY A 124 -11.14 -4.42 8.64
N PHE A 125 -10.22 -4.26 7.67
CA PHE A 125 -8.89 -3.70 7.90
C PHE A 125 -8.82 -2.26 7.43
N GLN A 126 -7.90 -1.52 8.03
CA GLN A 126 -7.70 -0.10 7.77
C GLN A 126 -6.37 0.19 7.08
N ARG A 127 -6.22 1.45 6.66
CA ARG A 127 -5.01 2.03 6.07
C ARG A 127 -4.54 3.20 6.92
N THR A 128 -3.35 3.72 6.65
CA THR A 128 -2.81 4.91 7.34
C THR A 128 -1.87 5.69 6.43
N GLY A 129 -1.65 6.97 6.75
CA GLY A 129 -0.76 7.86 6.00
C GLY A 129 -1.42 8.58 4.83
N SER A 130 -0.61 9.32 4.09
CA SER A 130 -1.05 10.09 2.92
C SER A 130 -1.31 9.16 1.73
N ARG A 131 -2.19 9.61 0.82
CA ARG A 131 -2.58 8.86 -0.36
C ARG A 131 -2.44 9.72 -1.62
N LEU A 132 -1.79 9.15 -2.63
CA LEU A 132 -1.68 9.65 -3.97
C LEU A 132 -2.50 8.74 -4.89
N VAL A 133 -3.62 9.25 -5.42
CA VAL A 133 -4.46 8.51 -6.37
C VAL A 133 -4.13 8.97 -7.77
N LEU A 134 -3.67 8.03 -8.59
CA LEU A 134 -3.31 8.24 -9.98
C LEU A 134 -4.56 8.08 -10.86
N LEU A 135 -4.87 9.13 -11.63
CA LEU A 135 -5.98 9.20 -12.59
C LEU A 135 -5.44 9.20 -14.03
N ASN A 136 -6.32 9.32 -15.03
CA ASN A 136 -5.91 9.33 -16.43
C ASN A 136 -5.14 10.60 -16.82
N GLY A 137 -4.16 10.43 -17.71
CA GLY A 137 -3.30 11.49 -18.22
C GLY A 137 -2.52 12.20 -17.10
N ALA A 138 -2.57 13.53 -17.09
CA ALA A 138 -1.82 14.36 -16.16
C ALA A 138 -2.39 14.42 -14.72
N HIS A 139 -3.56 13.85 -14.46
CA HIS A 139 -4.34 14.17 -13.27
C HIS A 139 -4.07 13.24 -12.08
N TYR A 140 -4.06 13.79 -10.87
CA TYR A 140 -3.93 13.01 -9.64
C TYR A 140 -4.69 13.65 -8.47
N CYS A 141 -5.07 12.84 -7.48
CA CYS A 141 -5.58 13.34 -6.21
C CYS A 141 -4.51 13.17 -5.12
N TRP A 142 -4.37 14.19 -4.27
CA TRP A 142 -3.60 14.10 -3.02
C TRP A 142 -4.55 14.16 -1.84
N LEU A 143 -4.40 13.21 -0.91
CA LEU A 143 -5.18 13.12 0.31
C LEU A 143 -4.20 13.00 1.49
N GLU A 144 -4.27 13.95 2.42
CA GLU A 144 -3.48 13.92 3.64
C GLU A 144 -4.26 13.18 4.72
N ALA A 145 -3.78 11.98 5.09
CA ALA A 145 -4.39 11.10 6.10
C ALA A 145 -5.93 10.96 5.96
N PRO A 146 -6.44 10.51 4.79
CA PRO A 146 -7.88 10.48 4.54
C PRO A 146 -8.60 9.57 5.53
N LYS A 147 -9.81 9.96 5.91
CA LYS A 147 -10.72 9.09 6.67
C LYS A 147 -11.34 8.05 5.74
N ASP A 148 -11.75 6.91 6.29
CA ASP A 148 -12.40 5.85 5.52
C ASP A 148 -13.67 6.31 4.77
N THR A 149 -14.36 7.33 5.29
CA THR A 149 -15.54 7.95 4.65
C THR A 149 -15.20 8.78 3.41
N GLU A 150 -13.93 9.18 3.25
CA GLU A 150 -13.44 10.02 2.14
C GLU A 150 -12.86 9.17 1.01
N ILE A 151 -12.76 7.85 1.18
CA ILE A 151 -12.13 6.93 0.22
C ILE A 151 -13.14 5.95 -0.38
N GLU A 152 -12.74 5.23 -1.42
CA GLU A 152 -13.60 4.21 -2.02
C GLU A 152 -13.99 3.12 -1.00
N PRO A 153 -15.24 2.62 -1.05
CA PRO A 153 -15.69 1.58 -0.15
C PRO A 153 -14.88 0.30 -0.36
N GLU A 154 -14.87 -0.54 0.67
CA GLU A 154 -14.32 -1.89 0.62
C GLU A 154 -14.90 -2.66 -0.57
N LEU A 155 -14.06 -3.50 -1.17
CA LEU A 155 -14.45 -4.32 -2.32
C LEU A 155 -14.24 -5.80 -1.95
N PRO A 156 -15.29 -6.61 -1.93
CA PRO A 156 -15.16 -8.06 -1.82
C PRO A 156 -14.37 -8.62 -3.01
N ALA A 157 -13.50 -9.60 -2.76
CA ALA A 157 -12.74 -10.27 -3.82
C ALA A 157 -13.63 -10.92 -4.90
N SER A 158 -14.88 -11.25 -4.57
CA SER A 158 -15.88 -11.77 -5.53
C SER A 158 -16.38 -10.74 -6.54
N GLU A 159 -16.17 -9.45 -6.29
CA GLU A 159 -16.60 -8.35 -7.16
C GLU A 159 -15.48 -7.85 -8.08
N ILE A 160 -14.29 -8.46 -8.00
CA ILE A 160 -13.16 -8.15 -8.89
C ILE A 160 -13.27 -9.01 -10.15
N ASP A 161 -12.98 -8.39 -11.29
CA ASP A 161 -12.83 -9.05 -12.58
C ASP A 161 -11.37 -9.08 -13.04
N GLU A 162 -11.09 -9.83 -14.10
CA GLU A 162 -9.71 -9.99 -14.60
C GLU A 162 -9.15 -8.66 -15.15
N ASP A 163 -9.99 -7.85 -15.79
CA ASP A 163 -9.59 -6.57 -16.40
C ASP A 163 -9.15 -5.56 -15.34
N SER A 164 -9.89 -5.45 -14.24
CA SER A 164 -9.54 -4.61 -13.10
C SER A 164 -8.33 -5.16 -12.34
N LEU A 165 -8.22 -6.48 -12.16
CA LEU A 165 -7.05 -7.08 -11.53
C LEU A 165 -5.76 -6.84 -12.35
N SER A 166 -5.85 -6.81 -13.69
CA SER A 166 -4.71 -6.48 -14.56
C SER A 166 -4.18 -5.06 -14.35
N GLN A 167 -4.98 -4.15 -13.79
CA GLN A 167 -4.53 -2.80 -13.43
C GLN A 167 -3.58 -2.80 -12.24
N HIS A 168 -3.52 -3.90 -11.47
CA HIS A 168 -2.67 -4.03 -10.30
C HIS A 168 -1.18 -4.19 -10.62
N GLU A 169 -0.80 -4.39 -11.88
CA GLU A 169 0.59 -4.58 -12.27
C GLU A 169 1.43 -3.31 -12.08
N MET A 170 2.64 -3.45 -11.53
CA MET A 170 3.57 -2.32 -11.32
C MET A 170 3.91 -1.55 -12.62
N VAL A 171 3.84 -2.21 -13.78
CA VAL A 171 4.04 -1.54 -15.07
C VAL A 171 2.99 -0.46 -15.33
N LYS A 172 1.73 -0.67 -14.89
CA LYS A 172 0.64 0.31 -15.00
C LYS A 172 0.89 1.52 -14.10
N TYR A 173 1.36 1.26 -12.88
CA TYR A 173 1.74 2.32 -11.94
C TYR A 173 2.87 3.18 -12.51
N LYS A 174 3.91 2.54 -13.03
CA LYS A 174 5.04 3.22 -13.67
C LYS A 174 4.58 4.07 -14.85
N ALA A 175 3.79 3.51 -15.78
CA ALA A 175 3.29 4.24 -16.94
C ALA A 175 2.46 5.47 -16.53
N SER A 176 1.54 5.30 -15.57
CA SER A 176 0.71 6.41 -15.09
C SER A 176 1.52 7.52 -14.41
N ILE A 177 2.61 7.18 -13.72
CA ILE A 177 3.52 8.17 -13.14
C ILE A 177 4.30 8.89 -14.23
N GLU A 178 4.82 8.16 -15.23
CA GLU A 178 5.59 8.72 -16.34
C GLU A 178 4.78 9.75 -17.14
N GLU A 179 3.48 9.50 -17.38
CA GLU A 179 2.57 10.46 -18.03
C GLU A 179 2.42 11.79 -17.27
N LYS A 180 2.68 11.80 -15.96
CA LYS A 180 2.49 12.95 -15.08
C LYS A 180 3.78 13.74 -14.86
N ILE A 181 4.94 13.19 -15.21
CA ILE A 181 6.22 13.87 -15.04
C ILE A 181 6.25 15.13 -15.91
N GLY A 182 6.27 16.31 -15.26
CA GLY A 182 6.36 17.62 -15.92
C GLY A 182 5.04 18.26 -16.32
N LEU A 183 3.92 17.53 -16.24
CA LEU A 183 2.58 18.03 -16.62
C LEU A 183 1.52 17.81 -15.53
N SER A 184 1.90 17.34 -14.34
CA SER A 184 0.98 16.91 -13.29
C SER A 184 -0.03 17.99 -12.88
N VAL A 185 -1.32 17.63 -12.87
CA VAL A 185 -2.44 18.47 -12.44
C VAL A 185 -3.11 17.83 -11.23
N ALA A 186 -3.01 18.48 -10.07
CA ALA A 186 -3.77 18.05 -8.89
C ALA A 186 -5.26 18.36 -9.07
N VAL A 187 -6.11 17.38 -8.79
CA VAL A 187 -7.57 17.56 -8.79
C VAL A 187 -8.15 17.24 -7.42
N GLN A 188 -9.28 17.88 -7.10
CA GLN A 188 -10.01 17.57 -5.88
C GLN A 188 -10.61 16.17 -5.97
N TYR A 189 -10.49 15.40 -4.90
CA TYR A 189 -10.85 13.98 -4.93
C TYR A 189 -12.33 13.71 -5.26
N HIS A 190 -13.25 14.58 -4.86
CA HIS A 190 -14.67 14.43 -5.20
C HIS A 190 -14.97 14.65 -6.71
N LEU A 191 -14.03 15.23 -7.47
CA LEU A 191 -14.12 15.43 -8.92
C LEU A 191 -13.44 14.32 -9.73
N ARG A 192 -12.85 13.31 -9.07
CA ARG A 192 -11.99 12.30 -9.71
C ARG A 192 -12.67 11.53 -10.84
N THR A 193 -13.97 11.33 -10.76
CA THR A 193 -14.76 10.57 -11.77
C THR A 193 -14.75 11.23 -13.15
N HIS A 194 -14.43 12.52 -13.26
CA HIS A 194 -14.28 13.21 -14.54
C HIS A 194 -12.95 12.89 -15.26
N TYR A 195 -12.03 12.18 -14.59
CA TYR A 195 -10.67 11.92 -15.05
C TYR A 195 -10.34 10.41 -15.07
N LEU A 196 -11.36 9.57 -15.20
CA LEU A 196 -11.26 8.11 -15.25
C LEU A 196 -11.29 7.56 -16.67
#